data_AF-A0A969D7C8-F1
#
_entry.id   AF-A0A969D7C8-F1
#
_cell.length_a   1.000
_cell.length_b   1.000
_cell.length_c   1.000
_cell.angle_alpha   90.00
_cell.angle_beta   90.00
_cell.angle_gamma   90.00
#
_symmetry.space_group_name_H-M   'P 1'
#
loop_
_entity.id
_entity.type
_entity.pdbx_description
1 polymer ?
#
loop_
_entity_poly.entity_id
_entity_poly.type
_entity_poly.pdbx_seq_one_letter_code
_entity_poly.pdbx_strand_id
1 'polypeptide(L)'
;MKRFLCLLLSLIACLCVWVSPAVAQEMLPEVADGLEAQVLGLSFDDLPAFESDGFVLGYRDAVFQVEGQQGVYSFDANSEQYEFFYDPAREWIAGQFPSEVIKLGDLMYTGAGIEQLTMDSIGALTGIDIENFQLADVPFLSDLTLNDLIGNVPFLGDYSLMDLPGLAQQVGAIDLDETLGQFVLENSPIGQIPVVGEVLGTLQVADLPNLGVTKLGDLPHIGDDVVANVPGLSILSFGDFPGMGMISGLIPLAKQDITFGEKEYSGEAATPKPVSGGTNGEKDWQAIPCKGGCPHIELYDSDMSLGKGAWAGGNWMTRQHRVPDGYGLLGSLFGEAGAYRLPFGNVFALQVRGTDEAIGAAEWGIAFRVCSNGIIDLGCTAYFLEVDLPFQSETSRPFQ
;
A
#
# COMPACT_ATOMS: atom_id res chain seq x y z
N MET A 1 10.75 -22.43 46.71
CA MET A 1 9.71 -23.01 45.83
C MET A 1 8.78 -21.98 45.21
N LYS A 2 8.02 -21.17 45.98
CA LYS A 2 7.08 -20.18 45.40
C LYS A 2 7.72 -19.15 44.43
N ARG A 3 8.91 -18.64 44.74
CA ARG A 3 9.62 -17.68 43.85
C ARG A 3 10.14 -18.32 42.55
N PHE A 4 10.47 -19.62 42.59
CA PHE A 4 10.92 -20.36 41.41
C PHE A 4 9.75 -20.69 40.48
N LEU A 5 8.57 -20.95 41.06
CA LEU A 5 7.33 -21.19 40.31
C LEU A 5 6.82 -19.91 39.61
N CYS A 6 6.92 -18.74 40.27
CA CYS A 6 6.58 -17.46 39.62
C CYS A 6 7.54 -17.11 38.48
N LEU A 7 8.84 -17.35 38.63
CA LEU A 7 9.81 -17.13 37.55
C LEU A 7 9.58 -18.06 36.36
N LEU A 8 9.23 -19.33 36.61
CA LEU A 8 8.91 -20.28 35.54
C LEU A 8 7.61 -19.88 34.79
N LEU A 9 6.60 -19.43 35.52
CA LEU A 9 5.34 -18.95 34.92
C LEU A 9 5.52 -17.65 34.13
N SER A 10 6.37 -16.72 34.58
CA SER A 10 6.72 -15.52 33.82
C SER A 10 7.56 -15.85 32.58
N LEU A 11 8.45 -16.85 32.65
CA LEU A 11 9.22 -17.29 31.48
C LEU A 11 8.32 -17.96 30.43
N ILE A 12 7.35 -18.77 30.85
CA ILE A 12 6.35 -19.40 29.97
C ILE A 12 5.42 -18.33 29.36
N ALA A 13 4.99 -17.34 30.14
CA ALA A 13 4.20 -16.22 29.62
C ALA A 13 4.99 -15.35 28.62
N CYS A 14 6.28 -15.12 28.84
CA CYS A 14 7.13 -14.41 27.87
C CYS A 14 7.42 -15.24 26.62
N LEU A 15 7.60 -16.56 26.75
CA LEU A 15 7.77 -17.47 25.60
C LEU A 15 6.50 -17.60 24.76
N CYS A 16 5.31 -17.46 25.34
CA CYS A 16 4.04 -17.46 24.60
C CYS A 16 3.70 -16.12 23.92
N VAL A 17 4.40 -15.03 24.25
CA VAL A 17 4.19 -13.70 23.64
C VAL A 17 5.19 -13.43 22.49
N TRP A 18 6.20 -14.29 22.32
CA TRP A 18 7.27 -14.15 21.32
C TRP A 18 7.31 -15.28 20.29
N VAL A 19 6.20 -16.00 20.11
CA VAL A 19 6.00 -16.80 18.91
C VAL A 19 5.25 -15.92 17.92
N SER A 20 5.94 -15.35 16.94
CA SER A 20 5.28 -14.85 15.73
C SER A 20 4.40 -15.98 15.20
N PRO A 21 3.07 -15.82 15.12
CA PRO A 21 2.28 -16.79 14.43
C PRO A 21 2.47 -16.51 12.94
N ALA A 22 3.56 -17.04 12.36
CA ALA A 22 3.44 -17.64 11.04
C ALA A 22 2.70 -18.97 11.22
N VAL A 23 1.49 -18.90 11.78
CA VAL A 23 0.53 -19.99 11.73
C VAL A 23 -0.33 -19.59 10.56
N ALA A 24 -0.14 -20.27 9.43
CA ALA A 24 -1.16 -20.36 8.41
C ALA A 24 -2.44 -20.80 9.14
N GLN A 25 -3.27 -19.82 9.47
CA GLN A 25 -4.56 -20.06 10.05
C GLN A 25 -5.34 -20.68 8.90
N GLU A 26 -5.49 -22.01 8.89
CA GLU A 26 -6.35 -22.68 7.93
C GLU A 26 -7.71 -22.01 8.02
N MET A 27 -7.98 -21.12 7.05
CA MET A 27 -9.26 -20.44 6.97
C MET A 27 -10.30 -21.53 6.74
N LEU A 28 -11.39 -21.48 7.52
CA LEU A 28 -12.53 -22.34 7.25
C LEU A 28 -12.96 -22.12 5.79
N PRO A 29 -13.38 -23.16 5.04
CA PRO A 29 -13.69 -23.04 3.61
C PRO A 29 -14.68 -21.92 3.29
N GLU A 30 -15.63 -21.66 4.19
CA GLU A 30 -16.62 -20.58 4.09
C GLU A 30 -16.05 -19.16 4.26
N VAL A 31 -14.86 -19.04 4.86
CA VAL A 31 -14.08 -17.77 4.96
C VAL A 31 -13.14 -17.62 3.77
N ALA A 32 -12.60 -18.73 3.27
CA ALA A 32 -11.70 -18.74 2.12
C ALA A 32 -12.36 -18.20 0.84
N ASP A 33 -13.68 -18.37 0.70
CA ASP A 33 -14.46 -17.87 -0.44
C ASP A 33 -15.07 -16.46 -0.20
N GLY A 34 -14.81 -15.85 0.96
CA GLY A 34 -15.33 -14.52 1.29
C GLY A 34 -14.77 -13.42 0.39
N LEU A 35 -15.53 -12.33 0.22
CA LEU A 35 -15.11 -11.17 -0.57
C LEU A 35 -13.72 -10.67 -0.14
N GLU A 36 -13.50 -10.54 1.17
CA GLU A 36 -12.24 -10.04 1.68
C GLU A 36 -11.07 -11.01 1.43
N ALA A 37 -11.32 -12.32 1.49
CA ALA A 37 -10.32 -13.32 1.14
C ALA A 37 -9.99 -13.30 -0.35
N GLN A 38 -10.99 -13.09 -1.21
CA GLN A 38 -10.78 -12.88 -2.64
C GLN A 38 -9.95 -11.63 -2.90
N VAL A 39 -10.25 -10.50 -2.23
CA VAL A 39 -9.45 -9.26 -2.34
C VAL A 39 -8.01 -9.49 -1.89
N LEU A 40 -7.78 -10.15 -0.75
CA LEU A 40 -6.42 -10.45 -0.27
C LEU A 40 -5.66 -11.41 -1.19
N GLY A 41 -6.35 -12.23 -1.97
CA GLY A 41 -5.74 -13.09 -2.98
C GLY A 41 -5.29 -12.36 -4.24
N LEU A 42 -5.82 -11.16 -4.51
CA LEU A 42 -5.40 -10.34 -5.65
C LEU A 42 -4.02 -9.73 -5.43
N SER A 43 -3.36 -9.44 -6.53
CA SER A 43 -2.15 -8.62 -6.64
C SER A 43 -2.44 -7.35 -7.45
N PHE A 44 -1.46 -6.46 -7.60
CA PHE A 44 -1.64 -5.28 -8.45
C PHE A 44 -1.83 -5.64 -9.93
N ASP A 45 -1.21 -6.73 -10.39
CA ASP A 45 -1.32 -7.18 -11.79
C ASP A 45 -2.66 -7.89 -12.08
N ASP A 46 -3.43 -8.26 -11.05
CA ASP A 46 -4.80 -8.73 -11.20
C ASP A 46 -5.82 -7.58 -11.34
N LEU A 47 -5.40 -6.35 -11.04
CA LEU A 47 -6.26 -5.19 -11.16
C LEU A 47 -6.36 -4.74 -12.63
N PRO A 48 -7.57 -4.37 -13.10
CA PRO A 48 -7.72 -3.76 -14.40
C PRO A 48 -7.03 -2.40 -14.44
N ALA A 49 -6.66 -1.99 -15.65
CA ALA A 49 -6.13 -0.67 -15.92
C ALA A 49 -7.14 0.45 -15.60
N PHE A 50 -6.63 1.66 -15.33
CA PHE A 50 -7.47 2.84 -15.15
C PHE A 50 -8.31 3.13 -16.40
N GLU A 51 -9.60 3.43 -16.20
CA GLU A 51 -10.55 3.72 -17.28
C GLU A 51 -10.38 5.13 -17.87
N SER A 52 -9.71 6.05 -17.15
CA SER A 52 -9.58 7.45 -17.53
C SER A 52 -8.19 8.01 -17.21
N ASP A 53 -7.78 8.99 -18.01
CA ASP A 53 -6.59 9.80 -17.76
C ASP A 53 -6.70 10.55 -16.43
N GLY A 54 -5.55 10.90 -15.85
CA GLY A 54 -5.51 11.81 -14.72
C GLY A 54 -4.10 12.18 -14.31
N PHE A 55 -4.01 13.02 -13.29
CA PHE A 55 -2.74 13.49 -12.76
C PHE A 55 -2.89 13.88 -11.29
N VAL A 56 -1.75 13.92 -10.60
CA VAL A 56 -1.60 14.53 -9.27
C VAL A 56 -0.47 15.52 -9.35
N LEU A 57 -0.65 16.70 -8.76
CA LEU A 57 0.39 17.71 -8.70
C LEU A 57 1.41 17.37 -7.63
N GLY A 58 2.67 17.72 -7.89
CA GLY A 58 3.69 17.74 -6.86
C GLY A 58 3.38 18.75 -5.76
N TYR A 59 4.02 18.61 -4.61
CA TYR A 59 3.68 19.41 -3.42
C TYR A 59 3.72 20.93 -3.67
N ARG A 60 4.77 21.39 -4.33
CA ARG A 60 4.97 22.82 -4.57
C ARG A 60 3.88 23.39 -5.47
N ASP A 61 3.46 22.65 -6.49
CA ASP A 61 2.40 23.04 -7.42
C ASP A 61 1.01 22.94 -6.76
N ALA A 62 0.80 21.92 -5.93
CA ALA A 62 -0.37 21.79 -5.08
C ALA A 62 -0.52 23.01 -4.14
N VAL A 63 0.55 23.39 -3.43
CA VAL A 63 0.58 24.57 -2.58
C VAL A 63 0.31 25.84 -3.37
N PHE A 64 0.92 25.99 -4.55
CA PHE A 64 0.66 27.13 -5.41
C PHE A 64 -0.80 27.24 -5.82
N GLN A 65 -1.44 26.12 -6.17
CA GLN A 65 -2.84 26.10 -6.58
C GLN A 65 -3.80 26.50 -5.44
N VAL A 66 -3.51 26.06 -4.21
CA VAL A 66 -4.40 26.26 -3.05
C VAL A 66 -4.13 27.59 -2.34
N GLU A 67 -2.86 27.93 -2.12
CA GLU A 67 -2.42 29.05 -1.28
C GLU A 67 -1.75 30.20 -2.07
N GLY A 68 -1.44 29.98 -3.35
CA GLY A 68 -0.76 30.96 -4.20
C GLY A 68 0.73 31.13 -3.87
N GLN A 69 1.33 32.18 -4.45
CA GLN A 69 2.78 32.42 -4.36
C GLN A 69 3.31 32.58 -2.92
N GLN A 70 2.50 33.12 -2.01
CA GLN A 70 2.91 33.27 -0.60
C GLN A 70 2.97 31.93 0.14
N GLY A 71 2.06 30.99 -0.18
CA GLY A 71 2.13 29.62 0.31
C GLY A 71 3.41 28.93 -0.17
N VAL A 72 3.75 29.08 -1.45
CA VAL A 72 4.99 28.52 -2.02
C VAL A 72 6.23 29.05 -1.30
N TYR A 73 6.32 30.35 -1.03
CA TYR A 73 7.46 30.90 -0.28
C TYR A 73 7.56 30.32 1.13
N SER A 74 6.41 30.07 1.78
CA SER A 74 6.38 29.46 3.10
C SER A 74 6.78 27.98 3.03
N PHE A 75 6.31 27.26 2.02
CA PHE A 75 6.68 25.87 1.74
C PHE A 75 8.18 25.75 1.48
N ASP A 76 8.72 26.52 0.52
CA ASP A 76 10.14 26.51 0.13
C ASP A 76 11.06 26.80 1.34
N ALA A 77 10.68 27.75 2.19
CA ALA A 77 11.44 28.10 3.39
C ALA A 77 11.47 26.98 4.46
N ASN A 78 10.46 26.11 4.48
CA ASN A 78 10.41 24.97 5.40
C ASN A 78 10.97 23.68 4.77
N SER A 79 10.83 23.50 3.46
CA SER A 79 11.31 22.29 2.75
C SER A 79 12.83 22.17 2.71
N GLU A 80 13.57 23.28 2.79
CA GLU A 80 15.05 23.22 2.91
C GLU A 80 15.52 22.52 4.20
N GLN A 81 14.64 22.35 5.20
CA GLN A 81 14.95 21.73 6.49
C GLN A 81 14.38 20.32 6.64
N TYR A 82 13.51 19.88 5.72
CA TYR A 82 12.78 18.62 5.82
C TYR A 82 12.76 17.89 4.49
N GLU A 83 13.23 16.65 4.49
CA GLU A 83 13.03 15.75 3.36
C GLU A 83 11.58 15.27 3.34
N PHE A 84 10.93 15.40 2.18
CA PHE A 84 9.67 14.71 1.92
C PHE A 84 9.97 13.25 1.61
N PHE A 85 9.08 12.35 2.04
CA PHE A 85 9.27 10.92 1.83
C PHE A 85 9.21 10.50 0.34
N TYR A 86 8.51 11.28 -0.49
CA TYR A 86 8.40 11.13 -1.95
C TYR A 86 7.60 12.30 -2.55
N ASP A 87 7.71 12.55 -3.84
CA ASP A 87 6.89 13.49 -4.62
C ASP A 87 5.58 12.81 -5.11
N PRO A 88 4.38 13.34 -4.79
CA PRO A 88 3.12 12.80 -5.26
C PRO A 88 2.85 13.09 -6.74
N ALA A 89 3.67 13.91 -7.39
CA ALA A 89 3.53 14.23 -8.80
C ALA A 89 3.53 12.96 -9.64
N ARG A 90 2.47 12.80 -10.44
CA ARG A 90 2.33 11.73 -11.43
C ARG A 90 1.25 12.09 -12.44
N GLU A 91 1.32 11.45 -13.59
CA GLU A 91 0.28 11.46 -14.60
C GLU A 91 0.05 10.02 -15.06
N TRP A 92 -1.17 9.73 -15.48
CA TRP A 92 -1.49 8.47 -16.13
C TRP A 92 -2.49 8.71 -17.25
N ILE A 93 -2.48 7.78 -18.19
CA ILE A 93 -3.45 7.70 -19.29
C ILE A 93 -4.33 6.46 -19.10
N ALA A 94 -5.54 6.51 -19.64
CA ALA A 94 -6.44 5.38 -19.69
C ALA A 94 -5.74 4.15 -20.31
N GLY A 95 -5.86 3.01 -19.65
CA GLY A 95 -5.19 1.77 -20.06
C GLY A 95 -3.87 1.47 -19.35
N GLN A 96 -3.34 2.36 -18.51
CA GLN A 96 -2.23 2.04 -17.61
C GLN A 96 -2.70 1.29 -16.36
N PHE A 97 -1.88 0.34 -15.91
CA PHE A 97 -2.17 -0.48 -14.75
C PHE A 97 -1.88 0.25 -13.44
N PRO A 98 -2.59 -0.08 -12.35
CA PRO A 98 -2.31 0.50 -11.04
C PRO A 98 -0.85 0.32 -10.58
N SER A 99 -0.22 -0.81 -10.92
CA SER A 99 1.20 -1.06 -10.61
C SER A 99 2.16 -0.06 -11.27
N GLU A 100 1.75 0.56 -12.38
CA GLU A 100 2.56 1.53 -13.15
C GLU A 100 2.35 2.99 -12.68
N VAL A 101 1.39 3.24 -11.79
CA VAL A 101 0.97 4.61 -11.40
C VAL A 101 1.07 4.82 -9.88
N ILE A 102 0.72 3.80 -9.10
CA ILE A 102 0.77 3.85 -7.64
C ILE A 102 2.23 3.82 -7.22
N LYS A 103 2.64 4.85 -6.49
CA LYS A 103 3.98 4.96 -5.94
C LYS A 103 4.07 4.19 -4.63
N LEU A 104 5.25 3.70 -4.30
CA LEU A 104 5.50 3.05 -3.01
C LEU A 104 5.20 4.01 -1.86
N GLY A 105 5.50 5.30 -2.02
CA GLY A 105 5.16 6.33 -1.04
C GLY A 105 3.66 6.43 -0.72
N ASP A 106 2.77 6.05 -1.65
CA ASP A 106 1.32 6.03 -1.39
C ASP A 106 0.91 4.88 -0.46
N LEU A 107 1.71 3.80 -0.44
CA LEU A 107 1.44 2.57 0.30
C LEU A 107 2.24 2.47 1.60
N MET A 108 3.42 3.09 1.66
CA MET A 108 4.25 3.16 2.87
C MET A 108 3.48 3.87 3.99
N TYR A 109 3.63 3.37 5.22
CA TYR A 109 3.00 3.96 6.42
C TYR A 109 1.46 4.01 6.43
N THR A 110 0.79 3.41 5.44
CA THR A 110 -0.67 3.19 5.45
C THR A 110 -1.10 2.07 6.38
N GLY A 111 -0.14 1.28 6.86
CA GLY A 111 -0.35 0.03 7.56
C GLY A 111 -0.12 -1.20 6.67
N ALA A 112 0.14 -1.07 5.37
CA ALA A 112 0.46 -2.19 4.49
C ALA A 112 1.75 -2.92 4.89
N GLY A 113 2.72 -2.20 5.47
CA GLY A 113 4.01 -2.74 5.87
C GLY A 113 4.96 -3.00 4.70
N ILE A 114 4.70 -2.41 3.53
CA ILE A 114 5.55 -2.60 2.33
C ILE A 114 6.98 -2.10 2.55
N GLU A 115 7.16 -1.09 3.41
CA GLU A 115 8.46 -0.56 3.78
C GLU A 115 9.33 -1.58 4.54
N GLN A 116 8.73 -2.65 5.06
CA GLN A 116 9.43 -3.73 5.77
C GLN A 116 9.80 -4.90 4.86
N LEU A 117 9.29 -4.93 3.61
CA LEU A 117 9.65 -5.95 2.64
C LEU A 117 11.11 -5.76 2.22
N THR A 118 11.73 -6.89 1.85
CA THR A 118 13.05 -6.95 1.24
C THR A 118 12.94 -7.66 -0.10
N MET A 119 13.92 -7.49 -0.99
CA MET A 119 13.97 -8.23 -2.26
C MET A 119 13.91 -9.74 -2.02
N ASP A 120 14.66 -10.26 -1.07
CA ASP A 120 14.65 -11.70 -0.74
C ASP A 120 13.27 -12.18 -0.27
N SER A 121 12.57 -11.39 0.57
CA SER A 121 11.23 -11.76 1.01
C SER A 121 10.23 -11.77 -0.15
N ILE A 122 10.34 -10.82 -1.09
CA ILE A 122 9.46 -10.75 -2.25
C ILE A 122 9.75 -11.94 -3.16
N GLY A 123 11.02 -12.24 -3.42
CA GLY A 123 11.44 -13.39 -4.21
C GLY A 123 10.95 -14.71 -3.62
N ALA A 124 11.05 -14.87 -2.30
CA ALA A 124 10.56 -16.06 -1.60
C ALA A 124 9.04 -16.23 -1.67
N LEU A 125 8.27 -15.14 -1.57
CA LEU A 125 6.79 -15.17 -1.62
C LEU A 125 6.26 -15.37 -3.04
N THR A 126 6.95 -14.81 -4.04
CA THR A 126 6.52 -14.84 -5.45
C THR A 126 7.14 -15.99 -6.26
N GLY A 127 8.20 -16.60 -5.74
CA GLY A 127 9.00 -17.60 -6.46
C GLY A 127 9.96 -17.01 -7.51
N ILE A 128 10.17 -15.68 -7.49
CA ILE A 128 11.14 -15.01 -8.38
C ILE A 128 12.54 -15.08 -7.75
N ASP A 129 13.52 -15.47 -8.58
CA ASP A 129 14.93 -15.53 -8.20
C ASP A 129 15.61 -14.16 -8.37
N ILE A 130 15.28 -13.23 -7.46
CA ILE A 130 15.76 -11.84 -7.50
C ILE A 130 17.27 -11.74 -7.25
N GLU A 131 17.84 -12.67 -6.48
CA GLU A 131 19.28 -12.72 -6.19
C GLU A 131 20.15 -12.77 -7.46
N ASN A 132 19.65 -13.38 -8.53
CA ASN A 132 20.34 -13.53 -9.81
C ASN A 132 20.09 -12.38 -10.81
N PHE A 133 19.28 -11.38 -10.46
CA PHE A 133 19.04 -10.23 -11.31
C PHE A 133 20.29 -9.37 -11.37
N GLN A 134 20.59 -8.83 -12.56
CA GLN A 134 21.61 -7.80 -12.65
C GLN A 134 21.10 -6.53 -11.99
N LEU A 135 21.97 -5.72 -11.40
CA LEU A 135 21.58 -4.44 -10.81
C LEU A 135 20.89 -3.55 -11.87
N ALA A 136 21.31 -3.64 -13.14
CA ALA A 136 20.66 -2.94 -14.24
C ALA A 136 19.22 -3.38 -14.54
N ASP A 137 18.81 -4.56 -14.09
CA ASP A 137 17.46 -5.12 -14.25
C ASP A 137 16.55 -4.80 -13.06
N VAL A 138 17.01 -3.99 -12.10
CA VAL A 138 16.25 -3.60 -10.89
C VAL A 138 16.00 -2.08 -10.95
N PRO A 139 14.85 -1.65 -11.54
CA PRO A 139 14.62 -0.24 -11.86
C PRO A 139 14.74 0.73 -10.68
N PHE A 140 14.22 0.37 -9.51
CA PHE A 140 14.26 1.25 -8.33
C PHE A 140 15.67 1.54 -7.80
N LEU A 141 16.70 0.82 -8.27
CA LEU A 141 18.09 1.12 -7.94
C LEU A 141 18.68 2.22 -8.85
N SER A 142 17.93 2.74 -9.84
CA SER A 142 18.47 3.65 -10.87
C SER A 142 18.97 4.97 -10.31
N ASP A 143 18.32 5.44 -9.25
CA ASP A 143 18.61 6.74 -8.64
C ASP A 143 19.64 6.63 -7.52
N LEU A 144 20.14 5.42 -7.26
CA LEU A 144 21.13 5.15 -6.23
C LEU A 144 22.56 5.21 -6.77
N THR A 145 23.46 5.68 -5.91
CA THR A 145 24.91 5.61 -6.09
C THR A 145 25.52 4.55 -5.17
N LEU A 146 26.79 4.21 -5.40
CA LEU A 146 27.53 3.34 -4.49
C LEU A 146 27.60 3.90 -3.06
N ASN A 147 27.69 5.22 -2.89
CA ASN A 147 27.61 5.84 -1.56
C ASN A 147 26.25 5.62 -0.90
N ASP A 148 25.16 5.67 -1.67
CA ASP A 148 23.82 5.41 -1.14
C ASP A 148 23.70 3.96 -0.67
N LEU A 149 24.26 3.00 -1.44
CA LEU A 149 24.32 1.62 -0.99
C LEU A 149 25.17 1.46 0.27
N ILE A 150 26.38 2.04 0.33
CA ILE A 150 27.23 1.95 1.52
C ILE A 150 26.57 2.58 2.76
N GLY A 151 25.81 3.66 2.58
CA GLY A 151 25.13 4.38 3.64
C GLY A 151 23.89 3.66 4.18
N ASN A 152 23.18 2.91 3.33
CA ASN A 152 21.86 2.37 3.64
C ASN A 152 21.78 0.83 3.67
N VAL A 153 22.67 0.12 2.97
CA VAL A 153 22.77 -1.35 3.02
C VAL A 153 23.57 -1.75 4.25
N PRO A 154 23.00 -2.52 5.20
CA PRO A 154 23.66 -2.86 6.45
C PRO A 154 25.03 -3.51 6.25
N PHE A 155 26.06 -2.94 6.88
CA PHE A 155 27.44 -3.44 6.90
C PHE A 155 28.14 -3.51 5.52
N LEU A 156 27.53 -3.05 4.42
CA LEU A 156 28.13 -3.17 3.08
C LEU A 156 29.52 -2.53 3.01
N GLY A 157 29.69 -1.37 3.63
CA GLY A 157 30.99 -0.68 3.71
C GLY A 157 32.07 -1.38 4.54
N ASP A 158 31.68 -2.35 5.39
CA ASP A 158 32.60 -3.08 6.27
C ASP A 158 33.19 -4.34 5.61
N TYR A 159 32.63 -4.77 4.47
CA TYR A 159 33.18 -5.89 3.72
C TYR A 159 34.51 -5.53 3.08
N SER A 160 35.45 -6.47 3.14
CA SER A 160 36.71 -6.39 2.41
C SER A 160 36.45 -6.51 0.91
N LEU A 161 37.19 -5.77 0.08
CA LEU A 161 37.12 -5.91 -1.37
C LEU A 161 37.50 -7.32 -1.86
N MET A 162 38.25 -8.09 -1.05
CA MET A 162 38.50 -9.51 -1.30
C MET A 162 37.23 -10.36 -1.28
N ASP A 163 36.26 -10.00 -0.42
CA ASP A 163 34.97 -10.67 -0.31
C ASP A 163 33.94 -10.15 -1.32
N LEU A 164 34.29 -9.09 -2.08
CA LEU A 164 33.48 -8.47 -3.12
C LEU A 164 34.19 -8.49 -4.49
N PRO A 165 34.62 -9.66 -5.00
CA PRO A 165 35.52 -9.74 -6.14
C PRO A 165 34.93 -9.13 -7.43
N GLY A 166 33.63 -9.28 -7.65
CA GLY A 166 32.94 -8.67 -8.79
C GLY A 166 32.97 -7.14 -8.71
N LEU A 167 32.59 -6.58 -7.56
CA LEU A 167 32.64 -5.13 -7.33
C LEU A 167 34.06 -4.59 -7.46
N ALA A 168 35.03 -5.22 -6.80
CA ALA A 168 36.44 -4.82 -6.82
C ALA A 168 37.00 -4.77 -8.24
N GLN A 169 36.64 -5.74 -9.09
CA GLN A 169 37.01 -5.74 -10.50
C GLN A 169 36.40 -4.55 -11.26
N GLN A 170 35.10 -4.28 -11.07
CA GLN A 170 34.40 -3.20 -11.78
C GLN A 170 34.93 -1.82 -11.42
N VAL A 171 35.25 -1.60 -10.14
CA VAL A 171 35.79 -0.31 -9.66
C VAL A 171 37.31 -0.19 -9.81
N GLY A 172 37.98 -1.24 -10.30
CA GLY A 172 39.42 -1.24 -10.56
C GLY A 172 40.30 -1.23 -9.30
N ALA A 173 39.82 -1.80 -8.20
CA ALA A 173 40.57 -1.87 -6.95
C ALA A 173 41.80 -2.78 -7.06
N ILE A 174 42.92 -2.33 -6.47
CA ILE A 174 44.20 -3.06 -6.48
C ILE A 174 44.51 -3.64 -5.10
N ASP A 175 44.28 -2.86 -4.05
CA ASP A 175 44.33 -3.35 -2.69
C ASP A 175 42.99 -4.00 -2.35
N LEU A 176 43.01 -5.30 -2.10
CA LEU A 176 41.79 -6.05 -1.79
C LEU A 176 41.61 -6.24 -0.28
N ASP A 177 42.62 -5.93 0.52
CA ASP A 177 42.57 -6.10 1.97
C ASP A 177 41.82 -4.95 2.67
N GLU A 178 41.65 -3.80 1.98
CA GLU A 178 40.84 -2.69 2.48
C GLU A 178 39.33 -2.97 2.42
N THR A 179 38.56 -2.28 3.27
CA THR A 179 37.10 -2.35 3.22
C THR A 179 36.56 -1.46 2.10
N LEU A 180 35.38 -1.80 1.58
CA LEU A 180 34.70 -0.99 0.57
C LEU A 180 34.52 0.47 1.02
N GLY A 181 34.13 0.68 2.27
CA GLY A 181 33.99 2.02 2.84
C GLY A 181 35.30 2.80 2.86
N GLN A 182 36.42 2.16 3.23
CA GLN A 182 37.73 2.80 3.19
C GLN A 182 38.16 3.13 1.77
N PHE A 183 38.00 2.20 0.84
CA PHE A 183 38.35 2.40 -0.57
C PHE A 183 37.60 3.59 -1.18
N VAL A 184 36.29 3.70 -0.92
CA VAL A 184 35.46 4.81 -1.42
C VAL A 184 35.85 6.13 -0.77
N LEU A 185 36.22 6.16 0.51
CA LEU A 185 36.73 7.37 1.17
C LEU A 185 38.05 7.85 0.55
N GLU A 186 38.95 6.93 0.21
CA GLU A 186 40.24 7.24 -0.43
C GLU A 186 40.08 7.59 -1.93
N ASN A 187 39.00 7.13 -2.56
CA ASN A 187 38.69 7.32 -3.98
C ASN A 187 37.30 7.93 -4.17
N SER A 188 37.06 9.12 -3.59
CA SER A 188 35.73 9.73 -3.48
C SER A 188 34.87 9.79 -4.76
N PRO A 189 35.40 9.91 -5.99
CA PRO A 189 34.56 9.84 -7.20
C PRO A 189 33.89 8.48 -7.42
N ILE A 190 34.46 7.39 -6.89
CA ILE A 190 33.91 6.03 -7.02
C ILE A 190 32.59 5.90 -6.27
N GLY A 191 32.44 6.58 -5.13
CA GLY A 191 31.19 6.58 -4.38
C GLY A 191 30.01 7.21 -5.15
N GLN A 192 30.27 8.00 -6.19
CA GLN A 192 29.25 8.63 -7.02
C GLN A 192 28.90 7.81 -8.28
N ILE A 193 29.46 6.60 -8.41
CA ILE A 193 29.11 5.70 -9.52
C ILE A 193 27.64 5.26 -9.34
N PRO A 194 26.78 5.44 -10.35
CA PRO A 194 25.40 4.94 -10.31
C PRO A 194 25.36 3.42 -10.19
N VAL A 195 24.43 2.91 -9.39
CA VAL A 195 24.20 1.47 -9.22
C VAL A 195 23.73 0.84 -10.53
N VAL A 196 22.76 1.47 -11.18
CA VAL A 196 22.35 1.15 -12.55
C VAL A 196 23.19 1.96 -13.52
N GLY A 197 24.23 1.35 -14.06
CA GLY A 197 25.12 2.01 -15.01
C GLY A 197 26.12 1.04 -15.64
N GLU A 198 26.97 1.54 -16.54
CA GLU A 198 27.93 0.71 -17.28
C GLU A 198 28.93 -0.04 -16.39
N VAL A 199 29.23 0.51 -15.20
CA VAL A 199 30.23 -0.04 -14.28
C VAL A 199 29.61 -1.11 -13.36
N LEU A 200 28.58 -0.74 -12.59
CA LEU A 200 28.00 -1.61 -11.57
C LEU A 200 26.81 -2.42 -12.07
N GLY A 201 26.16 -2.00 -13.16
CA GLY A 201 24.91 -2.59 -13.62
C GLY A 201 24.99 -4.06 -14.00
N THR A 202 26.18 -4.58 -14.31
CA THR A 202 26.40 -6.00 -14.65
C THR A 202 26.57 -6.92 -13.44
N LEU A 203 26.76 -6.35 -12.24
CA LEU A 203 26.77 -7.12 -11.00
C LEU A 203 25.38 -7.68 -10.74
N GLN A 204 25.31 -8.80 -10.04
CA GLN A 204 24.05 -9.35 -9.55
C GLN A 204 23.69 -8.77 -8.19
N VAL A 205 22.41 -8.84 -7.82
CA VAL A 205 21.96 -8.50 -6.46
C VAL A 205 22.75 -9.31 -5.41
N ALA A 206 22.99 -10.61 -5.67
CA ALA A 206 23.78 -11.48 -4.80
C ALA A 206 25.26 -11.12 -4.68
N ASP A 207 25.83 -10.35 -5.63
CA ASP A 207 27.22 -9.90 -5.57
C ASP A 207 27.42 -8.82 -4.49
N LEU A 208 26.33 -8.19 -4.04
CA LEU A 208 26.34 -7.16 -3.00
C LEU A 208 25.73 -7.73 -1.71
N PRO A 209 26.54 -8.08 -0.71
CA PRO A 209 26.04 -8.68 0.52
C PRO A 209 25.07 -7.73 1.22
N ASN A 210 24.06 -8.32 1.84
CA ASN A 210 22.98 -7.65 2.55
C ASN A 210 22.04 -6.79 1.68
N LEU A 211 22.29 -6.61 0.38
CA LEU A 211 21.37 -5.85 -0.49
C LEU A 211 19.99 -6.50 -0.56
N GLY A 212 19.93 -7.82 -0.78
CA GLY A 212 18.69 -8.59 -0.86
C GLY A 212 17.82 -8.57 0.40
N VAL A 213 18.45 -8.47 1.58
CA VAL A 213 17.78 -8.39 2.89
C VAL A 213 17.61 -6.96 3.42
N THR A 214 18.02 -5.94 2.65
CA THR A 214 17.78 -4.55 3.02
C THR A 214 16.29 -4.24 2.85
N LYS A 215 15.71 -3.55 3.84
CA LYS A 215 14.30 -3.18 3.77
C LYS A 215 14.13 -2.10 2.70
N LEU A 216 13.04 -2.19 1.94
CA LEU A 216 12.71 -1.16 0.95
C LEU A 216 12.69 0.22 1.58
N GLY A 217 12.07 0.38 2.76
CA GLY A 217 11.99 1.67 3.45
C GLY A 217 13.31 2.24 3.97
N ASP A 218 14.39 1.46 3.98
CA ASP A 218 15.73 1.94 4.34
C ASP A 218 16.47 2.53 3.13
N LEU A 219 15.99 2.30 1.90
CA LEU A 219 16.60 2.83 0.68
C LEU A 219 16.08 4.24 0.37
N PRO A 220 16.97 5.17 0.00
CA PRO A 220 16.57 6.54 -0.29
C PRO A 220 15.75 6.58 -1.58
N HIS A 221 14.83 7.54 -1.66
CA HIS A 221 13.96 7.78 -2.82
C HIS A 221 13.03 6.63 -3.23
N ILE A 222 13.02 5.50 -2.50
CA ILE A 222 12.14 4.37 -2.82
C ILE A 222 10.66 4.75 -2.90
N GLY A 223 10.24 5.76 -2.13
CA GLY A 223 8.85 6.24 -2.15
C GLY A 223 8.44 6.86 -3.48
N ASP A 224 9.39 7.33 -4.30
CA ASP A 224 9.16 7.93 -5.61
C ASP A 224 8.92 6.90 -6.72
N ASP A 225 9.38 5.66 -6.52
CA ASP A 225 9.18 4.55 -7.43
C ASP A 225 7.73 4.06 -7.44
N VAL A 226 7.34 3.48 -8.58
CA VAL A 226 6.06 2.79 -8.73
C VAL A 226 6.18 1.32 -8.34
N VAL A 227 5.05 0.69 -7.99
CA VAL A 227 5.01 -0.73 -7.60
C VAL A 227 5.69 -1.63 -8.63
N ALA A 228 5.49 -1.38 -9.93
CA ALA A 228 6.08 -2.17 -11.01
C ALA A 228 7.61 -2.11 -11.09
N ASN A 229 8.24 -1.09 -10.49
CA ASN A 229 9.70 -0.93 -10.50
C ASN A 229 10.41 -1.85 -9.50
N VAL A 230 9.69 -2.46 -8.55
CA VAL A 230 10.23 -3.45 -7.62
C VAL A 230 9.96 -4.85 -8.16
N PRO A 231 11.01 -5.63 -8.51
CA PRO A 231 10.83 -6.99 -9.03
C PRO A 231 9.94 -7.85 -8.13
N GLY A 232 8.85 -8.37 -8.72
CA GLY A 232 7.91 -9.26 -8.04
C GLY A 232 6.86 -8.57 -7.17
N LEU A 233 6.98 -7.27 -6.87
CA LEU A 233 6.02 -6.61 -5.98
C LEU A 233 4.63 -6.48 -6.61
N SER A 234 4.54 -6.30 -7.93
CA SER A 234 3.25 -6.17 -8.64
C SER A 234 2.41 -7.46 -8.62
N ILE A 235 3.07 -8.62 -8.53
CA ILE A 235 2.43 -9.94 -8.47
C ILE A 235 2.33 -10.51 -7.05
N LEU A 236 2.86 -9.79 -6.05
CA LEU A 236 2.71 -10.18 -4.66
C LEU A 236 1.25 -9.97 -4.23
N SER A 237 0.60 -11.03 -3.76
CA SER A 237 -0.79 -10.94 -3.29
C SER A 237 -0.90 -9.96 -2.11
N PHE A 238 -1.99 -9.20 -2.05
CA PHE A 238 -2.21 -8.22 -0.99
C PHE A 238 -2.20 -8.85 0.40
N GLY A 239 -2.65 -10.11 0.53
CA GLY A 239 -2.60 -10.88 1.77
C GLY A 239 -1.19 -11.21 2.27
N ASP A 240 -0.18 -11.15 1.41
CA ASP A 240 1.21 -11.40 1.77
C ASP A 240 1.95 -10.12 2.20
N PHE A 241 1.33 -8.94 2.09
CA PHE A 241 1.92 -7.73 2.64
C PHE A 241 1.94 -7.80 4.18
N PRO A 242 3.06 -7.46 4.85
CA PRO A 242 3.25 -7.74 6.28
C PRO A 242 2.18 -7.16 7.20
N GLY A 243 1.56 -6.04 6.83
CA GLY A 243 0.54 -5.36 7.61
C GLY A 243 -0.89 -5.53 7.09
N MET A 244 -1.11 -6.27 6.00
CA MET A 244 -2.43 -6.48 5.37
C MET A 244 -3.22 -7.66 5.96
N GLY A 245 -2.82 -8.15 7.13
CA GLY A 245 -3.63 -9.12 7.86
C GLY A 245 -5.03 -8.55 8.14
N MET A 246 -6.06 -9.36 7.96
CA MET A 246 -7.41 -9.02 8.40
C MET A 246 -7.35 -8.49 9.83
N ILE A 247 -7.88 -7.29 10.09
CA ILE A 247 -7.92 -6.70 11.43
C ILE A 247 -8.70 -7.67 12.33
N SER A 248 -7.96 -8.52 13.06
CA SER A 248 -8.50 -9.56 13.90
C SER A 248 -9.32 -8.89 15.00
N GLY A 249 -10.64 -9.06 14.94
CA GLY A 249 -11.56 -8.61 15.98
C GLY A 249 -12.65 -7.63 15.54
N LEU A 250 -12.65 -7.13 14.30
CA LEU A 250 -13.72 -6.21 13.86
C LEU A 250 -14.41 -6.54 12.54
N ILE A 251 -13.82 -7.28 11.60
CA ILE A 251 -14.56 -7.86 10.47
C ILE A 251 -13.87 -9.19 10.13
N PRO A 252 -14.61 -10.30 10.12
CA PRO A 252 -14.99 -10.78 8.81
C PRO A 252 -16.50 -10.99 8.76
N LEU A 253 -17.05 -11.04 7.55
CA LEU A 253 -18.30 -11.73 7.24
C LEU A 253 -19.62 -10.94 7.30
N ALA A 254 -19.67 -9.74 6.73
CA ALA A 254 -20.94 -9.26 6.20
C ALA A 254 -21.24 -10.04 4.91
N LYS A 255 -22.44 -10.60 4.76
CA LYS A 255 -22.90 -11.17 3.49
C LYS A 255 -23.91 -10.20 2.87
N GLN A 256 -23.96 -10.17 1.54
CA GLN A 256 -24.98 -9.42 0.81
C GLN A 256 -26.35 -10.10 0.99
N ASP A 257 -27.30 -9.39 1.60
CA ASP A 257 -28.70 -9.86 1.73
C ASP A 257 -29.48 -9.52 0.46
N ILE A 258 -29.63 -8.22 0.20
CA ILE A 258 -30.47 -7.67 -0.87
C ILE A 258 -29.69 -6.59 -1.64
N THR A 259 -29.91 -6.55 -2.94
CA THR A 259 -29.42 -5.50 -3.82
C THR A 259 -30.55 -4.52 -4.13
N PHE A 260 -30.30 -3.23 -4.01
CA PHE A 260 -31.27 -2.18 -4.30
C PHE A 260 -30.75 -1.20 -5.36
N GLY A 261 -31.62 -0.85 -6.31
CA GLY A 261 -31.41 0.29 -7.20
C GLY A 261 -31.76 1.64 -6.55
N GLU A 262 -31.71 2.71 -7.33
CA GLU A 262 -31.95 4.10 -6.90
C GLU A 262 -33.35 4.37 -6.32
N LYS A 263 -34.33 3.50 -6.61
CA LYS A 263 -35.73 3.71 -6.19
C LYS A 263 -35.91 3.53 -4.69
N GLU A 264 -35.08 2.71 -4.06
CA GLU A 264 -35.14 2.50 -2.63
C GLU A 264 -34.60 3.74 -1.90
N TYR A 265 -35.38 4.30 -0.97
CA TYR A 265 -35.10 5.59 -0.31
C TYR A 265 -34.95 6.81 -1.25
N SER A 266 -35.63 6.83 -2.40
CA SER A 266 -35.54 7.89 -3.43
C SER A 266 -36.17 9.25 -3.07
N GLY A 267 -36.40 9.53 -1.79
CA GLY A 267 -37.02 10.76 -1.30
C GLY A 267 -36.11 11.57 -0.39
N GLU A 268 -36.71 12.41 0.45
CA GLU A 268 -35.99 13.21 1.48
C GLU A 268 -35.44 12.35 2.63
N ALA A 269 -35.88 11.09 2.72
CA ALA A 269 -35.43 10.15 3.72
C ALA A 269 -33.98 9.74 3.42
N ALA A 270 -33.12 9.88 4.42
CA ALA A 270 -31.76 9.37 4.34
C ALA A 270 -31.77 7.84 4.43
N THR A 271 -30.86 7.19 3.70
CA THR A 271 -30.64 5.74 3.76
C THR A 271 -30.32 5.35 5.21
N PRO A 272 -31.08 4.44 5.83
CA PRO A 272 -30.89 4.09 7.23
C PRO A 272 -29.62 3.26 7.42
N LYS A 273 -29.00 3.35 8.61
CA LYS A 273 -27.81 2.55 8.99
C LYS A 273 -26.74 2.49 7.89
N PRO A 274 -26.21 3.63 7.43
CA PRO A 274 -25.12 3.62 6.45
C PRO A 274 -23.92 2.88 7.05
N VAL A 275 -23.33 2.00 6.25
CA VAL A 275 -22.10 1.28 6.60
C VAL A 275 -20.91 1.71 5.75
N SER A 276 -21.15 2.49 4.70
CA SER A 276 -20.13 3.13 3.87
C SER A 276 -20.15 4.66 4.04
N GLY A 277 -19.08 5.32 3.63
CA GLY A 277 -18.92 6.76 3.76
C GLY A 277 -17.52 7.22 3.34
N GLY A 278 -17.00 8.23 4.02
CA GLY A 278 -15.72 8.88 3.71
C GLY A 278 -15.23 9.68 4.92
N THR A 279 -14.16 10.46 4.76
CA THR A 279 -13.56 11.21 5.87
C THR A 279 -14.24 12.54 6.17
N ASN A 280 -15.06 13.06 5.24
CA ASN A 280 -15.75 14.34 5.37
C ASN A 280 -14.83 15.53 5.70
N GLY A 281 -13.66 15.58 5.07
CA GLY A 281 -12.68 16.65 5.29
C GLY A 281 -11.76 16.44 6.50
N GLU A 282 -11.95 15.37 7.27
CA GLU A 282 -11.20 15.06 8.49
C GLU A 282 -10.21 13.89 8.28
N LYS A 283 -9.43 13.55 9.31
CA LYS A 283 -8.53 12.38 9.26
C LYS A 283 -9.26 11.05 9.41
N ASP A 284 -10.33 11.04 10.19
CA ASP A 284 -11.05 9.81 10.56
C ASP A 284 -12.19 9.53 9.58
N TRP A 285 -12.40 8.24 9.28
CA TRP A 285 -13.51 7.78 8.45
C TRP A 285 -14.84 7.81 9.21
N GLN A 286 -15.92 8.20 8.53
CA GLN A 286 -17.27 8.14 9.07
C GLN A 286 -18.29 7.63 8.04
N ALA A 287 -19.32 6.97 8.54
CA ALA A 287 -20.46 6.56 7.71
C ALA A 287 -21.31 7.78 7.32
N ILE A 288 -21.62 7.91 6.03
CA ILE A 288 -22.32 9.07 5.48
C ILE A 288 -23.56 8.56 4.74
N PRO A 289 -24.79 8.87 5.20
CA PRO A 289 -25.99 8.37 4.55
C PRO A 289 -26.29 9.12 3.25
N CYS A 290 -26.81 8.39 2.26
CA CYS A 290 -27.33 8.99 1.04
C CYS A 290 -28.76 9.51 1.21
N LYS A 291 -29.08 10.65 0.58
CA LYS A 291 -30.44 11.16 0.37
C LYS A 291 -30.73 11.23 -1.13
N GLY A 292 -31.97 10.94 -1.52
CA GLY A 292 -32.40 11.05 -2.92
C GLY A 292 -32.25 9.77 -3.75
N GLY A 293 -32.06 8.61 -3.10
CA GLY A 293 -32.10 7.30 -3.77
C GLY A 293 -30.78 6.87 -4.40
N CYS A 294 -29.86 6.40 -3.58
CA CYS A 294 -28.62 5.80 -4.08
C CYS A 294 -28.78 4.29 -4.21
N PRO A 295 -28.25 3.67 -5.27
CA PRO A 295 -28.12 2.22 -5.29
C PRO A 295 -27.19 1.77 -4.17
N HIS A 296 -27.52 0.64 -3.56
CA HIS A 296 -26.81 0.11 -2.40
C HIS A 296 -27.07 -1.39 -2.25
N ILE A 297 -26.23 -2.04 -1.44
CA ILE A 297 -26.51 -3.38 -0.94
C ILE A 297 -26.88 -3.31 0.54
N GLU A 298 -27.85 -4.12 0.93
CA GLU A 298 -28.11 -4.42 2.33
C GLU A 298 -27.25 -5.60 2.77
N LEU A 299 -26.68 -5.49 3.96
CA LEU A 299 -25.84 -6.49 4.57
C LEU A 299 -26.59 -7.26 5.66
N TYR A 300 -26.18 -8.51 5.85
CA TYR A 300 -26.53 -9.31 7.01
C TYR A 300 -25.30 -9.98 7.61
N ASP A 301 -25.42 -10.43 8.86
CA ASP A 301 -24.34 -11.14 9.52
C ASP A 301 -24.16 -12.51 8.89
N SER A 302 -22.93 -12.89 8.55
CA SER A 302 -22.68 -14.29 8.25
C SER A 302 -22.88 -15.19 9.47
N ASP A 303 -22.93 -16.48 9.16
CA ASP A 303 -22.99 -17.58 10.11
C ASP A 303 -21.80 -17.62 11.09
N MET A 304 -20.69 -16.97 10.76
CA MET A 304 -19.46 -16.96 11.56
C MET A 304 -19.22 -15.63 12.30
N SER A 305 -20.12 -14.65 12.18
CA SER A 305 -19.98 -13.35 12.85
C SER A 305 -19.94 -13.52 14.37
N LEU A 306 -18.92 -12.97 15.03
CA LEU A 306 -18.77 -13.01 16.50
C LEU A 306 -19.87 -12.20 17.21
N GLY A 307 -20.53 -11.27 16.50
CA GLY A 307 -21.65 -10.48 16.98
C GLY A 307 -22.87 -10.63 16.07
N LYS A 308 -23.91 -11.34 16.52
CA LYS A 308 -25.18 -11.41 15.80
C LYS A 308 -25.87 -10.04 15.81
N GLY A 309 -26.33 -9.58 14.65
CA GLY A 309 -27.03 -8.32 14.43
C GLY A 309 -26.12 -7.12 14.14
N ALA A 310 -24.81 -7.30 13.99
CA ALA A 310 -23.87 -6.21 13.76
C ALA A 310 -24.04 -5.59 12.36
N TRP A 311 -24.36 -6.42 11.37
CA TRP A 311 -24.50 -6.04 9.97
C TRP A 311 -25.93 -5.99 9.49
N ALA A 312 -26.85 -6.66 10.18
CA ALA A 312 -28.26 -6.77 9.76
C ALA A 312 -28.94 -5.42 9.49
N GLY A 313 -29.34 -5.23 8.23
CA GLY A 313 -29.99 -4.02 7.73
C GLY A 313 -29.02 -2.84 7.57
N GLY A 314 -27.71 -3.09 7.54
CA GLY A 314 -26.69 -2.10 7.22
C GLY A 314 -26.62 -1.87 5.72
N ASN A 315 -26.59 -0.61 5.30
CA ASN A 315 -26.64 -0.24 3.88
C ASN A 315 -25.30 0.27 3.38
N TRP A 316 -24.73 -0.40 2.38
CA TRP A 316 -23.49 -0.02 1.72
C TRP A 316 -23.82 0.62 0.37
N MET A 317 -23.72 1.94 0.31
CA MET A 317 -23.98 2.74 -0.89
C MET A 317 -22.90 2.50 -1.95
N THR A 318 -23.32 2.48 -3.21
CA THR A 318 -22.39 2.39 -4.33
C THR A 318 -21.50 3.63 -4.47
N ARG A 319 -20.42 3.51 -5.25
CA ARG A 319 -19.48 4.60 -5.55
C ARG A 319 -20.13 5.80 -6.25
N GLN A 320 -21.32 5.63 -6.81
CA GLN A 320 -22.13 6.71 -7.37
C GLN A 320 -22.56 7.71 -6.30
N HIS A 321 -22.67 7.26 -5.04
CA HIS A 321 -22.77 8.16 -3.91
C HIS A 321 -21.40 8.80 -3.64
N ARG A 322 -21.14 9.94 -4.31
CA ARG A 322 -19.96 10.77 -4.02
C ARG A 322 -20.12 11.41 -2.66
N VAL A 323 -19.12 11.20 -1.80
CA VAL A 323 -19.07 11.74 -0.45
C VAL A 323 -17.84 12.62 -0.28
N PRO A 324 -17.91 13.67 0.56
CA PRO A 324 -16.73 14.44 0.90
C PRO A 324 -15.67 13.55 1.56
N ASP A 325 -14.44 13.60 1.08
CA ASP A 325 -13.34 12.72 1.46
C ASP A 325 -11.99 13.43 1.27
N GLY A 326 -10.93 12.89 1.86
CA GLY A 326 -9.63 13.57 1.93
C GLY A 326 -9.59 14.66 3.00
N TYR A 327 -8.39 15.15 3.33
CA TYR A 327 -8.17 16.20 4.31
C TYR A 327 -6.86 16.95 4.05
N GLY A 328 -6.70 18.10 4.68
CA GLY A 328 -5.53 18.96 4.49
C GLY A 328 -5.49 19.58 3.09
N LEU A 329 -4.30 20.00 2.67
CA LEU A 329 -4.09 20.67 1.40
C LEU A 329 -4.38 19.73 0.22
N LEU A 330 -3.92 18.47 0.30
CA LEU A 330 -4.18 17.47 -0.74
C LEU A 330 -5.67 17.13 -0.87
N GLY A 331 -6.41 17.06 0.23
CA GLY A 331 -7.87 16.87 0.21
C GLY A 331 -8.62 18.02 -0.46
N SER A 332 -8.07 19.24 -0.47
CA SER A 332 -8.70 20.37 -1.17
C SER A 332 -8.58 20.30 -2.70
N LEU A 333 -7.61 19.54 -3.21
CA LEU A 333 -7.42 19.29 -4.64
C LEU A 333 -8.31 18.15 -5.14
N PHE A 334 -8.43 17.10 -4.33
CA PHE A 334 -9.25 15.92 -4.61
C PHE A 334 -10.07 15.60 -3.36
N GLY A 335 -11.29 16.14 -3.30
CA GLY A 335 -12.10 16.19 -2.07
C GLY A 335 -13.32 15.28 -2.04
N GLU A 336 -13.48 14.38 -3.02
CA GLU A 336 -14.62 13.48 -3.10
C GLU A 336 -14.21 12.06 -3.52
N ALA A 337 -14.76 11.05 -2.85
CA ALA A 337 -14.64 9.63 -3.20
C ALA A 337 -16.04 9.02 -3.37
N GLY A 338 -16.14 7.91 -4.09
CA GLY A 338 -17.32 7.06 -3.98
C GLY A 338 -17.39 6.42 -2.59
N ALA A 339 -18.58 6.33 -2.00
CA ALA A 339 -18.75 5.81 -0.63
C ALA A 339 -18.08 4.43 -0.44
N TYR A 340 -17.24 4.31 0.59
CA TYR A 340 -16.37 3.17 0.77
C TYR A 340 -16.29 2.68 2.22
N ARG A 341 -15.59 1.56 2.42
CA ARG A 341 -15.09 1.08 3.71
C ARG A 341 -13.60 0.77 3.67
N LEU A 342 -12.98 0.66 4.84
CA LEU A 342 -11.55 0.37 5.04
C LEU A 342 -11.33 -0.95 5.80
N PRO A 343 -11.73 -2.12 5.24
CA PRO A 343 -11.53 -3.40 5.93
C PRO A 343 -10.05 -3.77 6.10
N PHE A 344 -9.17 -3.25 5.23
CA PHE A 344 -7.72 -3.51 5.22
C PHE A 344 -6.90 -2.32 5.71
N GLY A 345 -7.47 -1.49 6.58
CA GLY A 345 -6.83 -0.24 7.00
C GLY A 345 -6.79 0.79 5.87
N ASN A 346 -5.80 1.69 5.92
CA ASN A 346 -5.73 2.87 5.05
C ASN A 346 -5.04 2.63 3.70
N VAL A 347 -4.77 1.36 3.34
CA VAL A 347 -4.03 1.00 2.13
C VAL A 347 -4.86 1.30 0.88
N PHE A 348 -6.11 0.84 0.88
CA PHE A 348 -7.09 1.15 -0.14
C PHE A 348 -8.51 1.09 0.43
N ALA A 349 -9.41 1.85 -0.19
CA ALA A 349 -10.83 1.85 0.05
C ALA A 349 -11.51 0.72 -0.74
N LEU A 350 -12.37 -0.07 -0.09
CA LEU A 350 -13.24 -1.03 -0.77
C LEU A 350 -14.57 -0.34 -1.11
N GLN A 351 -15.04 -0.48 -2.35
CA GLN A 351 -16.24 0.17 -2.87
C GLN A 351 -17.17 -0.85 -3.53
N VAL A 352 -18.48 -0.63 -3.39
CA VAL A 352 -19.47 -1.24 -4.28
C VAL A 352 -19.57 -0.33 -5.50
N ARG A 353 -19.23 -0.79 -6.70
CA ARG A 353 -19.29 0.04 -7.91
C ARG A 353 -20.72 0.29 -8.37
N GLY A 354 -21.48 -0.79 -8.40
CA GLY A 354 -22.76 -0.85 -9.06
C GLY A 354 -23.56 -2.04 -8.56
N THR A 355 -24.83 -2.02 -8.89
CA THR A 355 -25.82 -3.00 -8.44
C THR A 355 -26.74 -3.34 -9.59
N ASP A 356 -27.03 -4.63 -9.76
CA ASP A 356 -28.12 -5.10 -10.62
C ASP A 356 -29.18 -5.77 -9.74
N GLU A 357 -30.25 -5.01 -9.45
CA GLU A 357 -31.37 -5.49 -8.63
C GLU A 357 -32.11 -6.66 -9.30
N ALA A 358 -32.12 -6.76 -10.64
CA ALA A 358 -32.87 -7.78 -11.35
C ALA A 358 -32.28 -9.18 -11.18
N ILE A 359 -30.95 -9.27 -11.08
CA ILE A 359 -30.22 -10.52 -10.81
C ILE A 359 -29.67 -10.59 -9.38
N GLY A 360 -29.85 -9.55 -8.58
CA GLY A 360 -29.32 -9.48 -7.22
C GLY A 360 -27.80 -9.40 -7.17
N ALA A 361 -27.15 -8.77 -8.14
CA ALA A 361 -25.68 -8.71 -8.20
C ALA A 361 -25.14 -7.36 -7.70
N ALA A 362 -23.92 -7.38 -7.16
CA ALA A 362 -23.15 -6.20 -6.83
C ALA A 362 -21.73 -6.32 -7.39
N GLU A 363 -21.26 -5.22 -7.97
CA GLU A 363 -19.92 -5.10 -8.55
C GLU A 363 -19.00 -4.43 -7.54
N TRP A 364 -17.73 -4.83 -7.52
CA TRP A 364 -16.76 -4.34 -6.53
C TRP A 364 -15.64 -3.54 -7.20
N GLY A 365 -15.04 -2.66 -6.42
CA GLY A 365 -13.89 -1.86 -6.79
C GLY A 365 -13.04 -1.56 -5.57
N ILE A 366 -11.77 -1.22 -5.80
CA ILE A 366 -10.92 -0.61 -4.78
C ILE A 366 -10.51 0.78 -5.24
N ALA A 367 -10.16 1.64 -4.30
CA ALA A 367 -9.66 2.96 -4.61
C ALA A 367 -8.42 3.28 -3.77
N PHE A 368 -7.44 3.91 -4.38
CA PHE A 368 -6.21 4.37 -3.71
C PHE A 368 -6.26 5.88 -3.50
N ARG A 369 -5.43 6.36 -2.58
CA ARG A 369 -5.27 7.78 -2.29
C ARG A 369 -3.80 8.13 -2.15
N VAL A 370 -3.54 9.43 -2.22
CA VAL A 370 -2.21 10.01 -2.10
C VAL A 370 -2.13 10.73 -0.77
N CYS A 371 -1.11 10.42 0.02
CA CYS A 371 -0.93 10.97 1.35
C CYS A 371 0.47 11.52 1.52
N SER A 372 0.58 12.66 2.20
CA SER A 372 1.85 13.21 2.65
C SER A 372 1.75 13.55 4.12
N ASN A 373 2.05 12.53 4.92
CA ASN A 373 2.05 12.61 6.37
C ASN A 373 3.51 12.61 6.83
N GLY A 374 4.11 13.80 6.95
CA GLY A 374 5.47 13.99 7.45
C GLY A 374 5.55 15.11 8.48
N ILE A 375 6.74 15.69 8.65
CA ILE A 375 6.91 16.88 9.49
C ILE A 375 6.08 18.05 8.92
N ILE A 376 6.05 18.14 7.59
CA ILE A 376 5.05 18.91 6.86
C ILE A 376 3.93 17.94 6.48
N ASP A 377 2.78 18.07 7.16
CA ASP A 377 1.58 17.27 6.91
C ASP A 377 0.69 18.03 5.91
N LEU A 378 0.67 17.58 4.65
CA LEU A 378 -0.21 18.14 3.61
C LEU A 378 -1.55 17.39 3.53
N GLY A 379 -1.73 16.41 4.40
CA GLY A 379 -2.90 15.56 4.48
C GLY A 379 -2.95 14.49 3.39
N CYS A 380 -4.17 14.12 3.00
CA CYS A 380 -4.41 13.10 1.99
C CYS A 380 -5.49 13.56 1.01
N THR A 381 -5.34 13.17 -0.25
CA THR A 381 -6.45 13.23 -1.20
C THR A 381 -7.59 12.32 -0.74
N ALA A 382 -8.75 12.48 -1.36
CA ALA A 382 -9.78 11.46 -1.38
C ALA A 382 -9.24 10.13 -1.95
N TYR A 383 -9.95 9.03 -1.71
CA TYR A 383 -9.73 7.78 -2.45
C TYR A 383 -10.29 7.92 -3.88
N PHE A 384 -9.52 8.59 -4.75
CA PHE A 384 -9.95 8.98 -6.09
C PHE A 384 -9.35 8.10 -7.21
N LEU A 385 -8.29 7.33 -6.92
CA LEU A 385 -7.70 6.37 -7.86
C LEU A 385 -8.54 5.08 -7.85
N GLU A 386 -9.73 5.18 -8.42
CA GLU A 386 -10.73 4.11 -8.42
C GLU A 386 -10.44 3.07 -9.51
N VAL A 387 -10.42 1.81 -9.11
CA VAL A 387 -10.13 0.64 -9.94
C VAL A 387 -11.16 -0.44 -9.65
N ASP A 388 -11.48 -1.22 -10.66
CA ASP A 388 -12.55 -2.18 -10.58
C ASP A 388 -12.01 -3.55 -10.19
N LEU A 389 -12.80 -4.38 -9.53
CA LEU A 389 -12.37 -5.74 -9.21
C LEU A 389 -12.94 -6.73 -10.24
N PRO A 390 -12.20 -7.81 -10.57
CA PRO A 390 -12.59 -8.77 -11.60
C PRO A 390 -13.67 -9.77 -11.13
N PHE A 391 -14.46 -9.43 -10.12
CA PHE A 391 -15.50 -10.30 -9.55
C PHE A 391 -16.74 -9.53 -9.09
N GLN A 392 -17.82 -10.28 -8.89
CA GLN A 392 -19.12 -9.79 -8.43
C GLN A 392 -19.64 -10.67 -7.29
N SER A 393 -20.51 -10.12 -6.45
CA SER A 393 -21.25 -10.89 -5.44
C SER A 393 -22.74 -10.93 -5.77
N GLU A 394 -23.39 -12.03 -5.41
CA GLU A 394 -24.83 -12.24 -5.63
C GLU A 394 -25.58 -12.31 -4.29
N THR A 395 -26.85 -11.94 -4.30
CA THR A 395 -27.73 -12.08 -3.14
C THR A 395 -27.89 -13.55 -2.76
N SER A 396 -27.74 -13.84 -1.46
CA SER A 396 -27.94 -15.20 -0.96
C SER A 396 -29.40 -15.69 -0.98
N ARG A 397 -30.36 -14.80 -1.31
CA ARG A 397 -31.77 -15.12 -1.50
C ARG A 397 -32.27 -14.48 -2.80
N PRO A 398 -32.51 -15.26 -3.87
CA PRO A 398 -33.16 -14.71 -5.06
C PRO A 398 -34.57 -14.25 -4.70
N PHE A 399 -34.99 -13.10 -5.24
CA PHE A 399 -36.37 -12.62 -5.14
C PHE A 399 -37.32 -13.72 -5.62
N GLN A 400 -38.13 -14.28 -4.71
CA GLN A 400 -39.24 -15.19 -5.02
C GLN A 400 -40.54 -14.43 -5.20
#